data_AF-A0A2N2LUR0-F1
#
_entry.id   AF-A0A2N2LUR0-F1
#
_cell.length_a   1.000
_cell.length_b   1.000
_cell.length_c   1.000
_cell.angle_alpha   90.00
_cell.angle_beta   90.00
_cell.angle_gamma   90.00
#
_symmetry.space_group_name_H-M   'P 1'
#
loop_
_entity.id
_entity.type
_entity.pdbx_description
1 polymer ?
#
loop_
_entity_poly.entity_id
_entity_poly.type
_entity_poly.pdbx_seq_one_letter_code
_entity_poly.pdbx_strand_id
1 'polypeptide(L)'
;MKTALRFGSFFLLVLVAACVPSVQNTVEITPPSETLIVEATVNSQFAEGLTEQELKSMSYISPNSGILVQLVEGVYADESMTLTLLPQVAIGDLNGDAIDDAAVLLAENEGGTGTFVSLVVIASRDGTFDQVGTTIIDDRPVIESLTIQEGTIRLNALVHSLNDAMVSPTEKESFTYRLLENNLTMMRRTSTLQGGMERLIIIENPQNGSEVSDTFRIAGSMPEAPFENNLSLTILDQAGAEFYRGGFMVTSEEMGEPAVFDNEITLPAIPSGTWVKLELTDISMADGSVISMESVLVKIK
;
A
#
# COMPACT_ATOMS: atom_id res chain seq x y z
N MET A 1 6.19 -68.85 20.80
CA MET A 1 4.81 -69.39 20.63
C MET A 1 4.19 -68.74 19.40
N LYS A 2 3.52 -69.54 18.53
CA LYS A 2 2.33 -69.25 17.66
C LYS A 2 2.11 -67.78 17.19
N THR A 3 1.81 -67.40 15.94
CA THR A 3 1.41 -68.05 14.64
C THR A 3 1.38 -66.91 13.57
N ALA A 4 1.22 -67.04 12.22
CA ALA A 4 1.06 -68.13 11.23
C ALA A 4 1.52 -67.57 9.84
N LEU A 5 2.24 -68.30 8.99
CA LEU A 5 1.76 -69.13 7.85
C LEU A 5 0.94 -68.41 6.75
N ARG A 6 1.49 -68.32 5.51
CA ARG A 6 0.90 -68.71 4.19
C ARG A 6 1.64 -67.98 3.03
N PHE A 7 2.30 -68.69 2.12
CA PHE A 7 1.83 -69.49 0.95
C PHE A 7 1.80 -68.64 -0.33
N GLY A 8 2.73 -68.91 -1.26
CA GLY A 8 2.73 -68.31 -2.59
C GLY A 8 1.78 -69.03 -3.54
N SER A 9 1.33 -68.34 -4.59
CA SER A 9 0.73 -68.98 -5.76
C SER A 9 1.18 -68.27 -7.02
N PHE A 10 1.76 -69.05 -7.93
CA PHE A 10 1.79 -68.76 -9.37
C PHE A 10 0.35 -68.53 -9.85
N PHE A 11 0.13 -67.65 -10.83
CA PHE A 11 -1.09 -67.71 -11.63
C PHE A 11 -0.78 -67.57 -13.12
N LEU A 12 -1.59 -68.29 -13.90
CA LEU A 12 -1.27 -68.74 -15.25
C LEU A 12 -2.00 -67.88 -16.29
N LEU A 13 -1.29 -67.45 -17.33
CA LEU A 13 -1.89 -66.72 -18.45
C LEU A 13 -2.69 -67.71 -19.33
N VAL A 14 -4.00 -67.50 -19.47
CA VAL A 14 -4.86 -68.29 -20.37
C VAL A 14 -5.39 -67.38 -21.48
N LEU A 15 -4.91 -67.62 -22.70
CA LEU A 15 -5.45 -67.03 -23.93
C LEU A 15 -6.69 -67.81 -24.36
N VAL A 16 -7.81 -67.12 -24.57
CA VAL A 16 -8.96 -67.67 -25.31
C VAL A 16 -9.27 -66.71 -26.46
N ALA A 17 -9.00 -67.17 -27.68
CA ALA A 17 -9.37 -66.46 -28.89
C ALA A 17 -10.84 -66.76 -29.24
N ALA A 18 -11.62 -65.71 -29.52
CA ALA A 18 -12.95 -65.83 -30.09
C ALA A 18 -12.98 -65.07 -31.41
N CYS A 19 -13.20 -65.77 -32.52
CA CYS A 19 -13.41 -65.16 -33.83
C CYS A 19 -14.77 -64.47 -33.88
N VAL A 20 -14.80 -63.22 -34.36
CA VAL A 20 -16.02 -62.50 -34.73
C VAL A 20 -16.09 -62.44 -36.26
N PRO A 21 -17.24 -62.80 -36.90
CA PRO A 21 -17.35 -62.84 -38.35
C PRO A 21 -17.45 -61.43 -38.97
N SER A 22 -16.96 -61.31 -40.21
CA SER A 22 -16.98 -60.07 -40.99
C SER A 22 -18.37 -59.76 -41.55
N VAL A 23 -18.82 -58.51 -41.39
CA VAL A 23 -19.91 -57.93 -42.18
C VAL A 23 -19.32 -56.83 -43.07
N GLN A 24 -19.54 -56.93 -44.38
CA GLN A 24 -19.21 -55.85 -45.31
C GLN A 24 -20.28 -54.76 -45.18
N ASN A 25 -19.88 -53.52 -44.89
CA ASN A 25 -20.73 -52.36 -45.06
C ASN A 25 -20.22 -51.49 -46.22
N THR A 26 -21.15 -51.16 -47.11
CA THR A 26 -20.99 -50.25 -48.24
C THR A 26 -20.50 -48.88 -47.76
N VAL A 27 -19.57 -48.27 -48.50
CA VAL A 27 -19.15 -46.89 -48.25
C VAL A 27 -20.24 -45.95 -48.73
N GLU A 28 -21.04 -45.44 -47.80
CA GLU A 28 -21.89 -44.27 -48.01
C GLU A 28 -21.06 -43.02 -47.65
N ILE A 29 -20.82 -42.14 -48.63
CA ILE A 29 -19.99 -40.95 -48.44
C ILE A 29 -20.86 -39.85 -47.85
N THR A 30 -21.01 -39.84 -46.52
CA THR A 30 -21.60 -38.71 -45.81
C THR A 30 -20.70 -37.49 -46.01
N PRO A 31 -21.22 -36.32 -46.45
CA PRO A 31 -20.44 -35.09 -46.44
C PRO A 31 -20.02 -34.78 -44.99
N PRO A 32 -18.85 -34.15 -44.77
CA PRO A 32 -18.41 -33.83 -43.42
C PRO A 32 -19.45 -32.95 -42.74
N SER A 33 -20.01 -33.44 -41.63
CA SER A 33 -20.84 -32.61 -40.78
C SER A 33 -19.96 -31.47 -40.26
N GLU A 34 -20.33 -30.24 -40.58
CA GLU A 34 -19.65 -29.06 -40.03
C GLU A 34 -19.81 -29.11 -38.51
N THR A 35 -18.76 -29.58 -37.84
CA THR A 35 -18.63 -29.41 -36.40
C THR A 35 -18.46 -27.93 -36.18
N LEU A 36 -19.56 -27.25 -35.83
CA LEU A 36 -19.50 -25.89 -35.30
C LEU A 36 -18.56 -25.94 -34.10
N ILE A 37 -17.33 -25.46 -34.33
CA ILE A 37 -16.42 -25.14 -33.26
C ILE A 37 -17.10 -23.97 -32.57
N VAL A 38 -17.86 -24.27 -31.52
CA VAL A 38 -18.12 -23.28 -30.49
C VAL A 38 -16.74 -23.03 -29.90
N GLU A 39 -16.05 -22.02 -30.43
CA GLU A 39 -15.01 -21.35 -29.67
C GLU A 39 -15.68 -21.02 -28.34
N ALA A 40 -15.28 -21.74 -27.30
CA ALA A 40 -15.54 -21.31 -25.96
C ALA A 40 -14.80 -19.99 -25.86
N THR A 41 -15.54 -18.89 -26.01
CA THR A 41 -15.06 -17.56 -25.66
C THR A 41 -14.68 -17.68 -24.20
N VAL A 42 -13.38 -17.87 -23.96
CA VAL A 42 -12.79 -17.62 -22.66
C VAL A 42 -12.90 -16.11 -22.53
N ASN A 43 -14.06 -15.66 -22.05
CA ASN A 43 -14.16 -14.40 -21.34
C ASN A 43 -13.25 -14.59 -20.13
N SER A 44 -11.96 -14.32 -20.33
CA SER A 44 -11.13 -13.72 -19.30
C SER A 44 -11.75 -12.34 -19.05
N GLN A 45 -12.89 -12.35 -18.37
CA GLN A 45 -13.38 -11.23 -17.61
C GLN A 45 -12.31 -11.07 -16.52
N PHE A 46 -11.23 -10.37 -16.86
CA PHE A 46 -10.49 -9.63 -15.85
C PHE A 46 -11.57 -8.86 -15.10
N ALA A 47 -11.60 -9.01 -13.78
CA ALA A 47 -12.51 -8.18 -12.98
C ALA A 47 -12.13 -6.74 -13.31
N GLU A 48 -13.03 -6.01 -13.96
CA GLU A 48 -12.81 -4.60 -14.23
C GLU A 48 -12.64 -3.95 -12.84
N GLY A 49 -11.48 -3.34 -12.62
CA GLY A 49 -11.15 -2.71 -11.35
C GLY A 49 -12.10 -1.54 -11.05
N LEU A 50 -12.00 -0.98 -9.85
CA LEU A 50 -12.90 0.08 -9.40
C LEU A 50 -12.98 1.25 -10.40
N THR A 51 -14.18 1.55 -10.87
CA THR A 51 -14.44 2.73 -11.69
C THR A 51 -14.74 3.96 -10.83
N GLU A 52 -14.46 5.16 -11.35
CA GLU A 52 -14.84 6.41 -10.68
C GLU A 52 -16.34 6.52 -10.35
N GLN A 53 -17.21 5.91 -11.15
CA GLN A 53 -18.66 5.96 -10.94
C GLN A 53 -19.10 5.06 -9.77
N GLU A 54 -18.43 3.93 -9.59
CA GLU A 54 -18.62 3.07 -8.41
C GLU A 54 -18.10 3.76 -7.15
N LEU A 55 -16.92 4.40 -7.21
CA LEU A 55 -16.38 5.20 -6.11
C LEU A 55 -17.32 6.35 -5.68
N LYS A 56 -18.02 6.98 -6.65
CA LYS A 56 -19.08 7.99 -6.40
C LYS A 56 -20.37 7.42 -5.81
N SER A 57 -20.54 6.10 -5.84
CA SER A 57 -21.79 5.40 -5.51
C SER A 57 -21.59 4.24 -4.53
N MET A 58 -20.46 4.19 -3.82
CA MET A 58 -20.17 3.17 -2.81
C MET A 58 -20.41 3.69 -1.38
N SER A 59 -20.41 2.77 -0.43
CA SER A 59 -20.39 3.10 0.99
C SER A 59 -18.95 3.25 1.50
N TYR A 60 -18.71 4.27 2.32
CA TYR A 60 -17.44 4.51 3.02
C TYR A 60 -17.66 4.55 4.52
N ILE A 61 -16.66 4.10 5.28
CA ILE A 61 -16.54 4.42 6.70
C ILE A 61 -15.98 5.84 6.78
N SER A 62 -16.76 6.77 7.33
CA SER A 62 -16.35 8.18 7.44
C SER A 62 -15.06 8.28 8.28
N PRO A 63 -14.00 8.98 7.80
CA PRO A 63 -12.73 9.09 8.49
C PRO A 63 -12.80 9.60 9.93
N ASN A 64 -13.66 10.59 10.21
CA ASN A 64 -13.75 11.22 11.52
C ASN A 64 -14.76 10.54 12.46
N SER A 65 -16.00 10.32 12.00
CA SER A 65 -17.07 9.76 12.85
C SER A 65 -17.01 8.24 12.97
N GLY A 66 -16.38 7.54 12.02
CA GLY A 66 -16.34 6.08 11.93
C GLY A 66 -17.67 5.43 11.54
N ILE A 67 -18.69 6.20 11.12
CA ILE A 67 -19.97 5.64 10.68
C ILE A 67 -19.94 5.26 9.19
N LEU A 68 -20.67 4.20 8.83
CA LEU A 68 -20.82 3.78 7.43
C LEU A 68 -21.86 4.68 6.73
N VAL A 69 -21.44 5.39 5.68
CA VAL A 69 -22.34 6.21 4.85
C VAL A 69 -22.25 5.85 3.38
N GLN A 70 -23.39 5.93 2.70
CA GLN A 70 -23.55 5.66 1.28
C GLN A 70 -23.48 6.98 0.50
N LEU A 71 -22.50 7.13 -0.41
CA LEU A 71 -22.47 8.28 -1.31
C LEU A 71 -23.51 8.14 -2.42
N VAL A 72 -24.01 9.29 -2.90
CA VAL A 72 -24.80 9.41 -4.12
C VAL A 72 -24.15 10.49 -4.98
N GLU A 73 -23.68 10.12 -6.17
CA GLU A 73 -22.93 11.01 -7.08
C GLU A 73 -21.73 11.71 -6.38
N GLY A 74 -21.05 10.99 -5.50
CA GLY A 74 -19.86 11.46 -4.77
C GLY A 74 -20.15 12.25 -3.49
N VAL A 75 -21.42 12.39 -3.07
CA VAL A 75 -21.79 13.17 -1.89
C VAL A 75 -22.69 12.37 -0.94
N TYR A 76 -22.42 12.49 0.36
CA TYR A 76 -23.38 12.24 1.43
C TYR A 76 -23.57 13.54 2.22
N ALA A 77 -24.81 13.84 2.59
CA ALA A 77 -25.16 15.01 3.40
C ALA A 77 -26.44 14.75 4.20
N ASP A 78 -26.42 15.07 5.50
CA ASP A 78 -27.60 15.06 6.38
C ASP A 78 -27.64 16.34 7.25
N GLU A 79 -28.38 16.31 8.37
CA GLU A 79 -28.43 17.45 9.31
C GLU A 79 -27.16 17.59 10.17
N SER A 80 -26.33 16.56 10.24
CA SER A 80 -25.18 16.45 11.14
C SER A 80 -23.85 16.67 10.42
N MET A 81 -23.71 16.13 9.19
CA MET A 81 -22.45 16.18 8.47
C MET A 81 -22.60 16.19 6.94
N THR A 82 -21.51 16.55 6.26
CA THR A 82 -21.29 16.27 4.85
C THR A 82 -19.99 15.49 4.64
N LEU A 83 -20.03 14.53 3.71
CA LEU A 83 -18.87 13.77 3.24
C LEU A 83 -18.86 13.83 1.71
N THR A 84 -17.79 14.38 1.14
CA THR A 84 -17.67 14.60 -0.30
C THR A 84 -16.42 13.93 -0.85
N LEU A 85 -16.58 13.10 -1.87
CA LEU A 85 -15.49 12.56 -2.68
C LEU A 85 -14.90 13.70 -3.53
N LEU A 86 -13.62 14.02 -3.31
CA LEU A 86 -12.90 15.01 -4.11
C LEU A 86 -12.62 14.49 -5.53
N PRO A 87 -12.47 15.37 -6.54
CA PRO A 87 -12.27 14.96 -7.92
C PRO A 87 -10.91 14.30 -8.19
N GLN A 88 -9.95 14.41 -7.27
CA GLN A 88 -8.68 13.70 -7.33
C GLN A 88 -8.88 12.24 -6.86
N VAL A 89 -9.04 11.36 -7.84
CA VAL A 89 -9.07 9.90 -7.68
C VAL A 89 -7.83 9.33 -8.38
N ALA A 90 -7.22 8.32 -7.78
CA ALA A 90 -6.20 7.50 -8.43
C ALA A 90 -6.61 6.03 -8.40
N ILE A 91 -6.38 5.34 -9.51
CA ILE A 91 -6.70 3.92 -9.74
C ILE A 91 -5.41 3.21 -10.14
N GLY A 92 -5.20 2.01 -9.63
CA GLY A 92 -4.05 1.16 -9.93
C GLY A 92 -3.78 0.12 -8.85
N ASP A 93 -3.20 -1.02 -9.22
CA ASP A 93 -2.75 -2.07 -8.29
C ASP A 93 -1.83 -1.55 -7.17
N LEU A 94 -2.27 -1.71 -5.90
CA LEU A 94 -1.52 -1.40 -4.68
C LEU A 94 -1.16 -2.64 -3.85
N ASN A 95 -1.94 -3.72 -3.94
CA ASN A 95 -1.76 -4.94 -3.15
C ASN A 95 -0.94 -6.05 -3.85
N GLY A 96 -0.72 -5.94 -5.17
CA GLY A 96 0.02 -6.86 -6.02
C GLY A 96 -0.79 -8.02 -6.61
N ASP A 97 -2.13 -7.96 -6.60
CA ASP A 97 -3.01 -9.03 -7.11
C ASP A 97 -3.43 -8.86 -8.59
N ALA A 98 -2.96 -7.80 -9.25
CA ALA A 98 -3.28 -7.41 -10.62
C ALA A 98 -4.76 -7.03 -10.88
N ILE A 99 -5.52 -6.69 -9.83
CA ILE A 99 -6.78 -5.95 -9.90
C ILE A 99 -6.49 -4.50 -9.50
N ASP A 100 -7.06 -3.52 -10.20
CA ASP A 100 -6.82 -2.12 -9.86
C ASP A 100 -7.56 -1.72 -8.57
N ASP A 101 -6.77 -1.29 -7.58
CA ASP A 101 -7.22 -0.66 -6.35
C ASP A 101 -7.52 0.84 -6.56
N ALA A 102 -8.05 1.51 -5.54
CA ALA A 102 -8.31 2.95 -5.58
C ALA A 102 -7.77 3.70 -4.36
N ALA A 103 -7.19 4.87 -4.61
CA ALA A 103 -6.90 5.90 -3.62
C ALA A 103 -7.80 7.11 -3.90
N VAL A 104 -8.52 7.54 -2.89
CA VAL A 104 -9.47 8.66 -2.97
C VAL A 104 -9.25 9.65 -1.83
N LEU A 105 -9.72 10.88 -2.01
CA LEU A 105 -9.72 11.89 -0.96
C LEU A 105 -11.17 12.21 -0.57
N LEU A 106 -11.48 12.06 0.71
CA LEU A 106 -12.79 12.39 1.27
C LEU A 106 -12.67 13.68 2.10
N ALA A 107 -13.50 14.67 1.75
CA ALA A 107 -13.65 15.92 2.49
C ALA A 107 -14.86 15.81 3.43
N GLU A 108 -14.62 15.92 4.73
CA GLU A 108 -15.60 15.70 5.79
C GLU A 108 -15.82 16.94 6.66
N ASN A 109 -17.07 17.29 6.90
CA ASN A 109 -17.48 18.40 7.74
C ASN A 109 -18.64 17.95 8.65
N GLU A 110 -18.37 17.76 9.94
CA GLU A 110 -19.34 17.36 10.98
C GLU A 110 -20.02 18.58 11.66
N GLY A 111 -20.11 19.69 10.93
CA GLY A 111 -20.55 20.98 11.43
C GLY A 111 -19.40 21.94 11.78
N GLY A 112 -19.76 23.22 11.97
CA GLY A 112 -18.79 24.29 12.16
C GLY A 112 -18.24 24.84 10.84
N THR A 113 -16.95 25.17 10.81
CA THR A 113 -16.29 25.83 9.65
C THR A 113 -15.09 25.04 9.08
N GLY A 114 -14.69 23.96 9.74
CA GLY A 114 -13.62 23.07 9.26
C GLY A 114 -14.13 22.14 8.15
N THR A 115 -13.24 21.60 7.35
CA THR A 115 -13.55 20.51 6.40
C THR A 115 -12.29 19.67 6.23
N PHE A 116 -12.18 18.61 7.01
CA PHE A 116 -11.00 17.76 7.08
C PHE A 116 -10.94 16.85 5.86
N VAL A 117 -9.79 16.81 5.18
CA VAL A 117 -9.56 15.94 4.03
C VAL A 117 -8.70 14.77 4.47
N SER A 118 -9.18 13.55 4.21
CA SER A 118 -8.45 12.31 4.47
C SER A 118 -8.21 11.54 3.18
N LEU A 119 -7.02 10.95 3.05
CA LEU A 119 -6.73 9.92 2.06
C LEU A 119 -7.35 8.62 2.54
N VAL A 120 -8.17 8.00 1.69
CA VAL A 120 -8.82 6.71 1.93
C VAL A 120 -8.43 5.75 0.81
N VAL A 121 -8.12 4.51 1.17
CA VAL A 121 -7.73 3.46 0.23
C VAL A 121 -8.77 2.35 0.24
N ILE A 122 -9.25 2.05 -0.96
CA ILE A 122 -10.14 0.92 -1.24
C ILE A 122 -9.31 -0.09 -2.02
N ALA A 123 -9.21 -1.32 -1.52
CA ALA A 123 -8.42 -2.38 -2.15
C ALA A 123 -9.26 -3.63 -2.46
N SER A 124 -8.89 -4.32 -3.53
CA SER A 124 -9.40 -5.64 -3.88
C SER A 124 -9.03 -6.64 -2.77
N ARG A 125 -9.98 -7.52 -2.46
CA ARG A 125 -9.80 -8.61 -1.50
C ARG A 125 -10.85 -9.68 -1.72
N ASP A 126 -10.43 -10.92 -1.93
CA ASP A 126 -11.32 -12.10 -2.00
C ASP A 126 -12.50 -11.96 -3.00
N GLY A 127 -12.35 -11.10 -4.02
CA GLY A 127 -13.40 -10.79 -5.02
C GLY A 127 -14.35 -9.64 -4.64
N THR A 128 -14.10 -8.94 -3.54
CA THR A 128 -14.78 -7.71 -3.10
C THR A 128 -13.79 -6.55 -3.01
N PHE A 129 -14.31 -5.33 -2.78
CA PHE A 129 -13.50 -4.13 -2.56
C PHE A 129 -13.76 -3.58 -1.15
N ASP A 130 -12.72 -3.53 -0.31
CA ASP A 130 -12.78 -3.14 1.10
C ASP A 130 -12.07 -1.79 1.31
N GLN A 131 -12.59 -0.96 2.21
CA GLN A 131 -11.85 0.20 2.74
C GLN A 131 -10.77 -0.29 3.71
N VAL A 132 -9.51 -0.36 3.24
CA VAL A 132 -8.38 -0.96 3.98
C VAL A 132 -7.52 0.05 4.74
N GLY A 133 -7.64 1.34 4.43
CA GLY A 133 -6.85 2.37 5.13
C GLY A 133 -7.44 3.77 5.03
N THR A 134 -7.16 4.57 6.06
CA THR A 134 -7.50 5.99 6.11
C THR A 134 -6.40 6.75 6.83
N THR A 135 -6.10 7.97 6.39
CA THR A 135 -5.20 8.91 7.09
C THR A 135 -5.63 10.33 6.79
N ILE A 136 -5.67 11.17 7.83
CA ILE A 136 -5.95 12.59 7.67
C ILE A 136 -4.78 13.27 6.96
N ILE A 137 -5.09 14.21 6.06
CA ILE A 137 -4.11 15.05 5.39
C ILE A 137 -4.04 16.40 6.09
N ASP A 138 -5.16 17.14 6.11
CA ASP A 138 -5.27 18.46 6.76
C ASP A 138 -6.74 18.94 6.82
N ASP A 139 -7.01 20.04 7.53
CA ASP A 139 -8.23 20.85 7.39
C ASP A 139 -8.13 21.75 6.15
N ARG A 140 -9.01 21.55 5.15
CA ARG A 140 -9.09 22.35 3.91
C ARG A 140 -7.75 22.54 3.15
N PRO A 141 -6.96 21.47 2.89
CA PRO A 141 -5.77 21.54 2.05
C PRO A 141 -6.11 21.86 0.58
N VAL A 142 -5.12 22.38 -0.15
CA VAL A 142 -5.21 22.51 -1.62
C VAL A 142 -4.56 21.30 -2.26
N ILE A 143 -5.35 20.34 -2.72
CA ILE A 143 -4.87 19.13 -3.38
C ILE A 143 -4.37 19.44 -4.80
N GLU A 144 -3.08 19.21 -5.05
CA GLU A 144 -2.48 19.42 -6.37
C GLU A 144 -2.59 18.17 -7.25
N SER A 145 -2.34 16.98 -6.69
CA SER A 145 -2.37 15.71 -7.42
C SER A 145 -2.45 14.50 -6.48
N LEU A 146 -3.09 13.43 -6.97
CA LEU A 146 -3.10 12.10 -6.37
C LEU A 146 -2.84 11.09 -7.50
N THR A 147 -1.91 10.15 -7.31
CA THR A 147 -1.58 9.12 -8.31
C THR A 147 -1.21 7.80 -7.65
N ILE A 148 -1.56 6.68 -8.27
CA ILE A 148 -1.01 5.35 -7.95
C ILE A 148 0.00 5.00 -9.04
N GLN A 149 1.22 4.68 -8.64
CA GLN A 149 2.30 4.21 -9.53
C GLN A 149 3.18 3.21 -8.77
N GLU A 150 3.53 2.09 -9.42
CA GLU A 150 4.47 1.08 -8.89
C GLU A 150 4.12 0.54 -7.48
N GLY A 151 2.83 0.36 -7.18
CA GLY A 151 2.37 -0.08 -5.86
C GLY A 151 2.64 0.96 -4.75
N THR A 152 2.61 2.24 -5.12
CA THR A 152 2.70 3.39 -4.20
C THR A 152 1.63 4.43 -4.53
N ILE A 153 1.08 5.07 -3.49
CA ILE A 153 0.22 6.25 -3.62
C ILE A 153 1.11 7.47 -3.43
N ARG A 154 1.07 8.40 -4.37
CA ARG A 154 1.71 9.72 -4.23
C ARG A 154 0.67 10.82 -4.22
N LEU A 155 0.72 11.66 -3.19
CA LEU A 155 -0.14 12.82 -2.98
C LEU A 155 0.73 14.07 -2.90
N ASN A 156 0.37 15.12 -3.62
CA ASN A 156 0.95 16.46 -3.45
C ASN A 156 -0.16 17.46 -3.10
N ALA A 157 0.07 18.28 -2.07
CA ALA A 157 -0.90 19.25 -1.58
C ALA A 157 -0.21 20.48 -0.97
N LEU A 158 -0.96 21.58 -0.81
CA LEU A 158 -0.66 22.60 0.20
C LEU A 158 -1.43 22.26 1.47
N VAL A 159 -0.71 22.21 2.60
CA VAL A 159 -1.24 22.02 3.95
C VAL A 159 -0.86 23.21 4.85
N HIS A 160 -1.49 23.32 6.01
CA HIS A 160 -1.24 24.40 6.96
C HIS A 160 0.12 24.21 7.67
N SER A 161 0.98 25.21 7.55
CA SER A 161 2.12 25.39 8.45
C SER A 161 1.65 25.81 9.84
N LEU A 162 2.48 25.64 10.88
CA LEU A 162 2.20 26.05 12.25
C LEU A 162 1.76 27.52 12.41
N ASN A 163 2.15 28.40 11.49
CA ASN A 163 1.82 29.84 11.55
C ASN A 163 0.72 30.26 10.57
N ASP A 164 0.13 29.31 9.84
CA ASP A 164 -0.90 29.62 8.84
C ASP A 164 -2.23 29.99 9.50
N ALA A 165 -2.96 30.90 8.86
CA ALA A 165 -4.37 31.07 9.19
C ALA A 165 -5.13 29.85 8.68
N MET A 166 -6.05 29.30 9.49
CA MET A 166 -6.91 28.13 9.20
C MET A 166 -7.79 28.23 7.93
N VAL A 167 -7.58 29.17 7.02
CA VAL A 167 -8.29 29.36 5.74
C VAL A 167 -7.32 29.42 4.56
N SER A 168 -6.02 29.24 4.80
CA SER A 168 -4.95 29.55 3.84
C SER A 168 -3.71 28.70 4.13
N PRO A 169 -3.71 27.40 3.75
CA PRO A 169 -2.53 26.56 3.81
C PRO A 169 -1.44 27.09 2.87
N THR A 170 -0.17 27.04 3.30
CA THR A 170 0.97 27.56 2.54
C THR A 170 2.14 26.59 2.38
N GLU A 171 2.22 25.53 3.18
CA GLU A 171 3.32 24.57 3.13
C GLU A 171 3.05 23.51 2.07
N LYS A 172 3.94 23.41 1.07
CA LYS A 172 3.81 22.44 -0.01
C LYS A 172 4.40 21.11 0.44
N GLU A 173 3.62 20.06 0.37
CA GLU A 173 4.04 18.73 0.79
C GLU A 173 3.85 17.65 -0.27
N SER A 174 4.72 16.65 -0.22
CA SER A 174 4.63 15.41 -0.98
C SER A 174 4.63 14.24 0.00
N PHE A 175 3.59 13.41 -0.09
CA PHE A 175 3.44 12.19 0.68
C PHE A 175 3.53 10.99 -0.26
N THR A 176 4.26 9.95 0.15
CA THR A 176 4.24 8.64 -0.50
C THR A 176 3.76 7.60 0.51
N TYR A 177 2.76 6.80 0.14
CA TYR A 177 2.21 5.72 0.95
C TYR A 177 2.26 4.38 0.21
N ARG A 178 2.17 3.28 0.96
CA ARG A 178 2.02 1.91 0.44
C ARG A 178 1.07 1.11 1.32
N LEU A 179 0.45 0.07 0.77
CA LEU A 179 -0.21 -0.96 1.58
C LEU A 179 0.84 -2.00 2.01
N LEU A 180 0.99 -2.19 3.32
CA LEU A 180 1.85 -3.21 3.91
C LEU A 180 1.00 -4.12 4.81
N GLU A 181 0.87 -5.41 4.45
CA GLU A 181 -0.07 -6.33 5.12
C GLU A 181 -1.49 -5.74 5.25
N ASN A 182 -1.95 -5.05 4.18
CA ASN A 182 -3.19 -4.28 4.07
C ASN A 182 -3.28 -3.01 4.94
N ASN A 183 -2.22 -2.59 5.63
CA ASN A 183 -2.17 -1.34 6.38
C ASN A 183 -1.64 -0.20 5.52
N LEU A 184 -2.39 0.91 5.44
CA LEU A 184 -1.93 2.13 4.78
C LEU A 184 -0.77 2.76 5.58
N THR A 185 0.43 2.62 5.04
CA THR A 185 1.67 3.05 5.67
C THR A 185 2.28 4.21 4.90
N MET A 186 2.49 5.35 5.57
CA MET A 186 3.34 6.42 5.01
C MET A 186 4.77 5.89 4.90
N MET A 187 5.37 6.04 3.73
CA MET A 187 6.76 5.69 3.45
C MET A 187 7.66 6.93 3.42
N ARG A 188 7.16 8.05 2.88
CA ARG A 188 7.93 9.29 2.74
C ARG A 188 7.03 10.51 2.94
N ARG A 189 7.57 11.55 3.57
CA ARG A 189 7.01 12.91 3.65
C ARG A 189 8.12 13.92 3.38
N THR A 190 7.89 14.85 2.46
CA THR A 190 8.82 15.96 2.20
C THR A 190 8.03 17.25 2.09
N SER A 191 8.51 18.33 2.72
CA SER A 191 7.94 19.66 2.56
C SER A 191 8.85 20.60 1.76
N THR A 192 8.28 21.67 1.21
CA THR A 192 9.03 22.75 0.58
C THR A 192 8.70 24.06 1.29
N LEU A 193 9.71 24.65 1.93
CA LEU A 193 9.57 25.92 2.64
C LEU A 193 9.42 27.10 1.68
N GLN A 194 8.87 28.20 2.20
CA GLN A 194 8.83 29.48 1.51
C GLN A 194 10.25 29.94 1.15
N GLY A 195 10.57 29.93 -0.15
CA GLY A 195 11.94 30.12 -0.67
C GLY A 195 12.43 28.96 -1.54
N GLY A 196 11.74 27.82 -1.55
CA GLY A 196 12.03 26.68 -2.43
C GLY A 196 13.05 25.67 -1.87
N MET A 197 13.41 25.78 -0.58
CA MET A 197 14.25 24.77 0.07
C MET A 197 13.40 23.53 0.41
N GLU A 198 13.87 22.35 0.03
CA GLU A 198 13.19 21.08 0.29
C GLU A 198 13.65 20.48 1.62
N ARG A 199 12.69 20.21 2.52
CA ARG A 199 12.88 19.39 3.72
C ARG A 199 12.71 17.93 3.33
N LEU A 200 13.82 17.20 3.25
CA LEU A 200 13.83 15.78 2.94
C LEU A 200 14.99 15.06 3.63
N ILE A 201 14.78 13.77 3.86
CA ILE A 201 15.81 12.82 4.30
C ILE A 201 16.09 11.88 3.12
N ILE A 202 17.36 11.55 2.87
CA ILE A 202 17.78 10.55 1.90
C ILE A 202 18.44 9.39 2.66
N ILE A 203 17.87 8.19 2.56
CA ILE A 203 18.53 6.96 3.04
C ILE A 203 19.27 6.33 1.86
N GLU A 204 20.60 6.39 1.91
CA GLU A 204 21.49 5.82 0.89
C GLU A 204 21.84 4.35 1.19
N ASN A 205 21.88 3.98 2.47
CA ASN A 205 21.99 2.60 2.93
C ASN A 205 21.22 2.40 4.25
N PRO A 206 20.52 1.27 4.46
CA PRO A 206 20.25 0.20 3.50
C PRO A 206 19.26 0.64 2.41
N GLN A 207 19.37 0.01 1.23
CA GLN A 207 18.39 0.21 0.15
C GLN A 207 17.09 -0.55 0.45
N ASN A 208 15.95 -0.04 0.01
CA ASN A 208 14.66 -0.72 0.15
C ASN A 208 14.70 -2.13 -0.48
N GLY A 209 14.26 -3.14 0.28
CA GLY A 209 14.34 -4.56 -0.09
C GLY A 209 15.61 -5.29 0.39
N SER A 210 16.57 -4.61 1.02
CA SER A 210 17.83 -5.22 1.46
C SER A 210 17.67 -6.18 2.63
N GLU A 211 18.52 -7.21 2.70
CA GLU A 211 18.65 -8.05 3.89
C GLU A 211 19.75 -7.52 4.84
N VAL A 212 19.41 -7.28 6.11
CA VAL A 212 20.30 -6.75 7.16
C VAL A 212 20.46 -7.74 8.32
N SER A 213 21.63 -7.73 8.97
CA SER A 213 21.86 -8.40 10.25
C SER A 213 21.34 -7.56 11.43
N ASP A 214 21.26 -8.14 12.63
CA ASP A 214 20.87 -7.46 13.87
C ASP A 214 21.64 -6.15 14.12
N THR A 215 22.91 -6.10 13.70
CA THR A 215 23.72 -4.88 13.62
C THR A 215 23.99 -4.53 12.16
N PHE A 216 23.73 -3.28 11.78
CA PHE A 216 23.97 -2.74 10.43
C PHE A 216 24.12 -1.21 10.44
N ARG A 217 24.55 -0.62 9.32
CA ARG A 217 24.72 0.83 9.19
C ARG A 217 23.57 1.49 8.44
N ILE A 218 23.06 2.59 8.98
CA ILE A 218 22.14 3.50 8.29
C ILE A 218 22.94 4.74 7.89
N ALA A 219 23.03 4.98 6.58
CA ALA A 219 23.83 6.06 5.99
C ALA A 219 23.00 6.86 4.97
N GLY A 220 23.31 8.15 4.84
CA GLY A 220 22.54 9.06 4.00
C GLY A 220 22.80 10.53 4.29
N SER A 221 21.91 11.37 3.78
CA SER A 221 22.09 12.82 3.70
C SER A 221 20.78 13.61 3.81
N MET A 222 20.88 14.90 4.12
CA MET A 222 19.78 15.87 4.20
C MET A 222 20.24 17.21 3.61
N PRO A 223 19.43 17.91 2.79
CA PRO A 223 19.78 19.25 2.28
C PRO A 223 19.91 20.32 3.36
N GLU A 224 19.25 20.14 4.50
CA GLU A 224 19.34 21.01 5.67
C GLU A 224 19.33 20.15 6.94
N ALA A 225 20.18 20.47 7.92
CA ALA A 225 20.22 19.76 9.19
C ALA A 225 18.90 19.88 10.01
N PRO A 226 18.48 18.81 10.71
CA PRO A 226 17.36 18.85 11.65
C PRO A 226 17.77 19.59 12.93
N PHE A 227 16.78 19.95 13.75
CA PHE A 227 17.05 20.60 15.03
C PHE A 227 17.95 19.72 15.94
N GLU A 228 18.88 20.35 16.65
CA GLU A 228 19.89 19.67 17.48
C GLU A 228 20.75 18.60 16.75
N ASN A 229 20.76 18.59 15.41
CA ASN A 229 21.35 17.54 14.59
C ASN A 229 20.84 16.12 14.96
N ASN A 230 19.55 15.99 15.31
CA ASN A 230 18.98 14.72 15.76
C ASN A 230 17.64 14.41 15.07
N LEU A 231 17.55 13.23 14.45
CA LEU A 231 16.31 12.65 13.93
C LEU A 231 15.71 11.68 14.97
N SER A 232 14.45 11.30 14.80
CA SER A 232 13.92 10.08 15.42
C SER A 232 14.09 8.90 14.47
N LEU A 233 14.72 7.82 14.94
CA LEU A 233 14.69 6.51 14.29
C LEU A 233 13.58 5.67 14.93
N THR A 234 12.66 5.17 14.12
CA THR A 234 11.63 4.20 14.53
C THR A 234 11.76 2.94 13.68
N ILE A 235 11.72 1.77 14.32
CA ILE A 235 11.68 0.47 13.63
C ILE A 235 10.32 -0.17 13.90
N LEU A 236 9.57 -0.45 12.83
CA LEU A 236 8.23 -1.03 12.90
C LEU A 236 8.14 -2.33 12.11
N ASP A 237 7.22 -3.22 12.47
CA ASP A 237 6.76 -4.28 11.56
C ASP A 237 5.85 -3.72 10.44
N GLN A 238 5.36 -4.60 9.56
CA GLN A 238 4.45 -4.23 8.47
C GLN A 238 3.03 -3.90 8.93
N ALA A 239 2.66 -4.23 10.17
CA ALA A 239 1.39 -3.86 10.80
C ALA A 239 1.48 -2.53 11.59
N GLY A 240 2.66 -1.92 11.66
CA GLY A 240 2.92 -0.67 12.39
C GLY A 240 3.22 -0.84 13.88
N ALA A 241 3.49 -2.06 14.36
CA ALA A 241 3.94 -2.26 15.73
C ALA A 241 5.42 -1.86 15.89
N GLU A 242 5.71 -1.01 16.87
CA GLU A 242 7.06 -0.51 17.15
C GLU A 242 7.92 -1.56 17.86
N PHE A 243 9.07 -1.92 17.27
CA PHE A 243 10.13 -2.70 17.92
C PHE A 243 11.14 -1.81 18.65
N TYR A 244 11.40 -0.62 18.12
CA TYR A 244 12.40 0.30 18.64
C TYR A 244 12.07 1.75 18.27
N ARG A 245 12.36 2.67 19.19
CA ARG A 245 12.44 4.11 18.92
C ARG A 245 13.64 4.70 19.65
N GLY A 246 14.35 5.61 18.99
CA GLY A 246 15.49 6.32 19.56
C GLY A 246 15.83 7.61 18.82
N GLY A 247 16.75 8.38 19.40
CA GLY A 247 17.41 9.47 18.68
C GLY A 247 18.44 8.94 17.69
N PHE A 248 18.65 9.67 16.61
CA PHE A 248 19.55 9.31 15.52
C PHE A 248 20.32 10.56 15.09
N MET A 249 21.57 10.65 15.56
CA MET A 249 22.42 11.81 15.34
C MET A 249 22.83 11.94 13.87
N VAL A 250 22.80 13.15 13.34
CA VAL A 250 23.41 13.52 12.05
C VAL A 250 24.61 14.45 12.29
N THR A 251 25.40 14.71 11.26
CA THR A 251 26.55 15.63 11.30
C THR A 251 26.37 16.71 10.25
N SER A 252 26.45 17.97 10.67
CA SER A 252 26.51 19.16 9.81
C SER A 252 27.64 20.07 10.29
N GLU A 253 28.18 20.92 9.41
CA GLU A 253 29.25 21.88 9.76
C GLU A 253 28.71 23.03 10.61
N GLU A 254 27.54 23.57 10.26
CA GLU A 254 26.86 24.66 10.98
C GLU A 254 25.33 24.44 11.01
N MET A 255 24.60 25.21 11.84
CA MET A 255 23.14 25.10 11.90
C MET A 255 22.50 25.64 10.61
N GLY A 256 21.66 24.83 9.96
CA GLY A 256 21.01 25.18 8.69
C GLY A 256 21.83 24.85 7.44
N GLU A 257 23.02 24.25 7.59
CA GLU A 257 23.79 23.68 6.49
C GLU A 257 23.39 22.20 6.23
N PRO A 258 23.70 21.62 5.06
CA PRO A 258 23.43 20.22 4.75
C PRO A 258 24.04 19.25 5.77
N ALA A 259 23.34 18.16 6.04
CA ALA A 259 23.78 17.14 6.99
C ALA A 259 24.03 15.78 6.32
N VAL A 260 24.93 14.99 6.92
CA VAL A 260 25.18 13.58 6.58
C VAL A 260 25.09 12.71 7.82
N PHE A 261 24.78 11.43 7.63
CA PHE A 261 24.78 10.43 8.69
C PHE A 261 25.35 9.11 8.18
N ASP A 262 26.02 8.38 9.07
CA ASP A 262 26.50 7.01 8.83
C ASP A 262 26.68 6.31 10.19
N ASN A 263 25.56 5.88 10.76
CA ASN A 263 25.48 5.35 12.11
C ASN A 263 25.33 3.82 12.09
N GLU A 264 26.06 3.13 12.97
CA GLU A 264 25.78 1.73 13.26
C GLU A 264 24.63 1.62 14.27
N ILE A 265 23.63 0.84 13.92
CA ILE A 265 22.46 0.54 14.75
C ILE A 265 22.50 -0.95 15.09
N THR A 266 22.18 -1.28 16.35
CA THR A 266 21.92 -2.65 16.78
C THR A 266 20.47 -2.76 17.23
N LEU A 267 19.73 -3.65 16.59
CA LEU A 267 18.32 -3.90 16.85
C LEU A 267 18.12 -4.67 18.16
N PRO A 268 16.91 -4.60 18.77
CA PRO A 268 16.45 -5.66 19.66
C PRO A 268 16.39 -7.01 18.91
N ALA A 269 16.24 -8.12 19.64
CA ALA A 269 16.12 -9.44 19.02
C ALA A 269 14.81 -9.57 18.23
N ILE A 270 14.87 -9.33 16.91
CA ILE A 270 13.78 -9.51 15.95
C ILE A 270 13.98 -10.85 15.24
N PRO A 271 12.92 -11.65 14.96
CA PRO A 271 13.09 -12.94 14.28
C PRO A 271 13.68 -12.79 12.87
N SER A 272 14.64 -13.66 12.54
CA SER A 272 15.14 -13.87 11.16
C SER A 272 13.98 -14.06 10.18
N GLY A 273 14.07 -13.42 9.03
CA GLY A 273 13.05 -13.43 7.98
C GLY A 273 11.98 -12.35 8.10
N THR A 274 11.85 -11.68 9.25
CA THR A 274 10.90 -10.57 9.46
C THR A 274 11.23 -9.38 8.55
N TRP A 275 10.21 -8.81 7.90
CA TRP A 275 10.31 -7.50 7.25
C TRP A 275 10.03 -6.39 8.25
N VAL A 276 10.87 -5.37 8.27
CA VAL A 276 10.71 -4.17 9.10
C VAL A 276 10.83 -2.91 8.27
N LYS A 277 10.05 -1.89 8.65
CA LYS A 277 10.18 -0.52 8.17
C LYS A 277 11.18 0.22 9.07
N LEU A 278 12.28 0.68 8.48
CA LEU A 278 13.19 1.62 9.12
C LEU A 278 12.72 3.03 8.77
N GLU A 279 12.32 3.82 9.75
CA GLU A 279 11.80 5.18 9.57
C GLU A 279 12.72 6.20 10.24
N LEU A 280 13.17 7.19 9.46
CA LEU A 280 13.83 8.40 9.96
C LEU A 280 12.88 9.58 9.81
N THR A 281 12.71 10.33 10.91
CA THR A 281 11.72 11.40 11.02
C THR A 281 12.36 12.65 11.63
N ASP A 282 12.27 13.77 10.92
CA ASP A 282 12.57 15.11 11.43
C ASP A 282 11.31 15.69 12.08
N ILE A 283 11.44 16.13 13.33
CA ILE A 283 10.31 16.51 14.19
C ILE A 283 10.47 17.97 14.63
N SER A 284 9.44 18.77 14.35
CA SER A 284 9.34 20.15 14.79
C SER A 284 9.33 20.23 16.32
N MET A 285 10.32 20.90 16.88
CA MET A 285 10.38 21.20 18.32
C MET A 285 9.39 22.29 18.75
N ALA A 286 8.68 22.93 17.82
CA ALA A 286 7.71 23.96 18.12
C ALA A 286 6.34 23.38 18.52
N ASP A 287 5.94 22.25 17.93
CA ASP A 287 4.61 21.65 18.07
C ASP A 287 4.59 20.10 18.06
N GLY A 288 5.71 19.44 17.78
CA GLY A 288 5.82 17.98 17.67
C GLY A 288 5.36 17.41 16.31
N SER A 289 5.08 18.26 15.32
CA SER A 289 4.72 17.82 13.98
C SER A 289 5.92 17.20 13.23
N VAL A 290 5.66 16.31 12.28
CA VAL A 290 6.70 15.77 11.38
C VAL A 290 6.97 16.77 10.27
N ILE A 291 8.21 17.22 10.13
CA ILE A 291 8.65 18.13 9.06
C ILE A 291 8.99 17.32 7.79
N SER A 292 9.78 16.27 7.95
CA SER A 292 10.11 15.36 6.87
C SER A 292 10.34 13.94 7.40
N MET A 293 10.13 12.96 6.53
CA MET A 293 10.23 11.54 6.88
C MET A 293 10.69 10.75 5.66
N GLU A 294 11.58 9.80 5.88
CA GLU A 294 11.96 8.80 4.88
C GLU A 294 11.95 7.42 5.53
N SER A 295 11.58 6.39 4.76
CA SER A 295 11.66 5.02 5.26
C SER A 295 11.93 3.99 4.18
N VAL A 296 12.61 2.93 4.59
CA VAL A 296 12.96 1.79 3.74
C VAL A 296 12.51 0.49 4.42
N LEU A 297 12.02 -0.46 3.62
CA LEU A 297 11.77 -1.81 4.08
C LEU A 297 13.05 -2.63 4.00
N VAL A 298 13.39 -3.33 5.07
CA VAL A 298 14.50 -4.29 5.09
C VAL A 298 14.04 -5.60 5.72
N LYS A 299 14.77 -6.68 5.41
CA LYS A 299 14.51 -8.01 5.94
C LYS A 299 15.61 -8.42 6.91
N ILE A 300 15.25 -8.90 8.09
CA ILE A 300 16.21 -9.40 9.08
C ILE A 300 16.76 -10.76 8.64
N LYS A 301 18.06 -10.98 8.79
CA LYS A 301 18.77 -12.23 8.45
C LYS A 301 18.63 -13.32 9.51
#